data_AF-H5U636-F1
#
_entry.id   AF-H5U636-F1
#
_cell.length_a   1.000
_cell.length_b   1.000
_cell.length_c   1.000
_cell.angle_alpha   90.00
_cell.angle_beta   90.00
_cell.angle_gamma   90.00
#
_symmetry.space_group_name_H-M   'P 1'
#
loop_
_entity.id
_entity.type
_entity.pdbx_description
1 polymer ?
#
loop_
_entity_poly.entity_id
_entity_poly.type
_entity_poly.pdbx_seq_one_letter_code
_entity_poly.pdbx_strand_id
1 'polypeptide(L)'
;MTELRNDVMRRAEATPWMTAVRLGGESATYGELAESVSSYETVMSRNGMSSEAAIYAALLHSLPSLAKVSDPAKQGAMIDQVLAWLGRNLPFSGGSLRAVG
;
A
#
# COMPACT_ATOMS: atom_id res chain seq x y z
N MET A 1 1.89 -8.92 -2.37
CA MET A 1 1.48 -7.88 -1.39
C MET A 1 2.43 -7.79 -0.20
N THR A 2 2.93 -8.92 0.32
CA THR A 2 3.99 -8.96 1.36
C THR A 2 5.26 -8.20 0.97
N GLU A 3 5.71 -8.28 -0.29
CA GLU A 3 6.87 -7.53 -0.77
C GLU A 3 6.66 -6.01 -0.73
N LEU A 4 5.46 -5.55 -1.09
CA LEU A 4 5.09 -4.14 -1.02
C LEU A 4 5.10 -3.63 0.42
N ARG A 5 4.50 -4.38 1.34
CA ARG A 5 4.58 -4.10 2.77
C ARG A 5 6.03 -3.97 3.23
N ASN A 6 6.85 -4.98 2.93
CA ASN A 6 8.25 -5.00 3.36
C ASN A 6 9.05 -3.83 2.77
N ASP A 7 8.80 -3.43 1.53
CA ASP A 7 9.43 -2.24 0.93
C ASP A 7 9.00 -0.95 1.62
N VAL A 8 7.70 -0.80 1.93
CA VAL A 8 7.20 0.35 2.70
C VAL A 8 7.87 0.43 4.07
N MET A 9 7.91 -0.67 4.82
CA MET A 9 8.53 -0.70 6.15
C MET A 9 10.02 -0.38 6.07
N ARG A 10 10.75 -0.99 5.13
CA ARG A 10 12.18 -0.74 4.92
C ARG A 10 12.48 0.72 4.57
N ARG A 11 11.64 1.36 3.75
CA ARG A 11 11.79 2.79 3.40
C ARG A 11 11.39 3.72 4.54
N ALA A 12 10.44 3.30 5.38
CA ALA A 12 10.06 4.04 6.58
C ALA A 12 11.20 4.04 7.61
N GLU A 13 11.96 2.94 7.73
CA GLU A 13 13.15 2.89 8.58
C GLU A 13 14.28 3.80 8.04
N ALA A 14 14.52 3.78 6.72
CA ALA A 14 15.63 4.52 6.12
C ALA A 14 15.34 6.02 5.91
N THR A 15 14.11 6.35 5.52
CA THR A 15 13.69 7.68 5.05
C THR A 15 12.24 8.00 5.43
N PRO A 16 11.90 8.05 6.73
CA PRO A 16 10.51 8.19 7.18
C PRO A 16 9.83 9.48 6.71
N TRP A 17 10.57 10.58 6.57
CA TRP A 17 10.06 11.88 6.13
C TRP A 17 9.77 11.98 4.63
N MET A 18 10.18 10.99 3.82
CA MET A 18 10.03 11.05 2.37
C MET A 18 8.59 10.71 1.96
N THR A 19 7.99 11.52 1.10
CA THR A 19 6.65 11.26 0.54
C THR A 19 6.64 9.94 -0.24
N ALA A 20 5.80 9.00 0.20
CA ALA A 20 5.59 7.72 -0.47
C ALA A 20 4.60 7.86 -1.64
N VAL A 21 3.51 8.60 -1.40
CA VAL A 21 2.44 8.85 -2.37
C VAL A 21 1.85 10.24 -2.20
N ARG A 22 1.46 10.85 -3.31
CA ARG A 22 0.67 12.09 -3.36
C ARG A 22 -0.50 11.89 -4.32
N LEU A 23 -1.71 12.19 -3.88
CA LEU A 23 -2.93 12.01 -4.66
C LEU A 23 -3.93 13.10 -4.29
N GLY A 24 -4.48 13.80 -5.29
CA GLY A 24 -5.57 14.77 -5.06
C GLY A 24 -5.24 15.91 -4.08
N GLY A 25 -3.96 16.29 -3.94
CA GLY A 25 -3.50 17.30 -2.98
C GLY A 25 -3.14 16.72 -1.60
N GLU A 26 -3.53 15.50 -1.30
CA GLU A 26 -3.15 14.75 -0.11
C GLU A 26 -1.80 14.04 -0.34
N SER A 27 -1.02 13.85 0.71
CA SER A 27 0.24 13.09 0.63
C SER A 27 0.48 12.32 1.91
N ALA A 28 1.07 11.13 1.77
CA ALA A 28 1.52 10.32 2.88
C ALA A 28 3.01 10.04 2.73
N THR A 29 3.75 10.21 3.81
CA THR A 29 5.15 9.82 3.92
C THR A 29 5.29 8.32 4.17
N TYR A 30 6.50 7.77 3.96
CA TYR A 30 6.76 6.37 4.30
C TYR A 30 6.57 6.09 5.79
N GLY A 31 6.93 7.04 6.67
CA GLY A 31 6.71 6.93 8.11
C GLY A 31 5.23 6.82 8.48
N GLU A 32 4.41 7.76 8.01
CA GLU A 32 2.96 7.78 8.26
C GLU A 32 2.28 6.52 7.71
N LEU A 33 2.68 6.08 6.52
CA LEU A 33 2.11 4.88 5.92
C LEU A 33 2.49 3.62 6.70
N ALA A 34 3.74 3.48 7.16
CA ALA A 34 4.19 2.33 7.95
C ALA A 34 3.52 2.26 9.32
N GLU A 35 3.34 3.41 9.98
CA GLU A 35 2.61 3.51 11.24
C GLU A 35 1.15 3.05 11.06
N SER A 36 0.49 3.57 10.03
CA SER A 36 -0.89 3.21 9.68
C SER A 36 -1.03 1.71 9.38
N VAL A 37 -0.13 1.14 8.57
CA VAL A 37 -0.09 -0.31 8.27
C VAL A 37 0.06 -1.12 9.55
N SER A 38 1.02 -0.78 10.42
CA SER A 38 1.28 -1.51 11.66
C SER A 38 0.09 -1.48 12.63
N SER A 39 -0.59 -0.32 12.71
CA SER A 39 -1.80 -0.15 13.51
C SER A 39 -2.93 -1.04 13.00
N TYR A 40 -3.17 -1.02 11.68
CA TYR A 40 -4.21 -1.86 11.08
C TYR A 40 -3.87 -3.35 11.12
N GLU A 41 -2.62 -3.77 11.00
CA GLU A 41 -2.24 -5.18 11.13
C GLU A 41 -2.59 -5.73 12.50
N THR A 42 -2.38 -4.94 13.56
CA THR A 42 -2.79 -5.31 14.91
C THR A 42 -4.29 -5.51 14.99
N VAL A 43 -5.09 -4.63 14.36
CA VAL A 43 -6.55 -4.75 14.33
C VAL A 43 -7.01 -5.95 13.50
N MET A 44 -6.44 -6.13 12.30
CA MET A 44 -6.78 -7.22 11.39
C MET A 44 -6.46 -8.58 12.02
N SER A 45 -5.27 -8.72 12.59
CA SER A 45 -4.83 -9.95 13.28
C SER A 45 -5.79 -10.33 14.42
N ARG A 46 -6.22 -9.35 15.23
CA ARG A 46 -7.20 -9.58 16.32
C ARG A 46 -8.58 -10.04 15.82
N ASN A 47 -8.94 -9.70 14.59
CA ASN A 47 -10.23 -10.06 13.99
C ASN A 47 -10.13 -11.23 12.99
N GLY A 48 -8.99 -11.92 12.92
CA GLY A 48 -8.78 -13.03 11.99
C GLY A 48 -8.78 -12.61 10.50
N MET A 49 -8.55 -11.32 10.23
CA MET A 49 -8.49 -10.76 8.89
C MET A 49 -7.07 -10.84 8.32
N SER A 50 -6.98 -10.85 6.98
CA SER A 50 -5.69 -10.95 6.28
C SER A 50 -4.83 -9.69 6.49
N SER A 51 -3.51 -9.89 6.58
CA SER A 51 -2.54 -8.79 6.71
C SER A 51 -2.56 -7.85 5.51
N GLU A 52 -2.92 -8.38 4.33
CA GLU A 52 -3.06 -7.60 3.11
C GLU A 52 -4.18 -6.55 3.23
N ALA A 53 -5.25 -6.85 3.95
CA ALA A 53 -6.33 -5.88 4.21
C ALA A 53 -5.85 -4.66 5.00
N ALA A 54 -4.79 -4.79 5.80
CA ALA A 54 -4.21 -3.69 6.54
C ALA A 54 -3.59 -2.62 5.63
N ILE A 55 -3.02 -3.00 4.48
CA ILE A 55 -2.48 -2.03 3.51
C ILE A 55 -3.62 -1.21 2.89
N TYR A 56 -4.71 -1.86 2.50
CA TYR A 56 -5.87 -1.16 1.95
C TYR A 56 -6.47 -0.19 2.98
N ALA A 57 -6.65 -0.64 4.23
CA ALA A 57 -7.14 0.20 5.31
C ALA A 57 -6.19 1.39 5.58
N ALA A 58 -4.88 1.13 5.59
CA ALA A 58 -3.88 2.16 5.79
C ALA A 58 -3.90 3.22 4.66
N LEU A 59 -4.06 2.79 3.41
CA LEU A 59 -4.18 3.71 2.27
C LEU A 59 -5.43 4.59 2.37
N LEU A 60 -6.59 4.00 2.71
CA LEU A 60 -7.83 4.75 2.87
C LEU A 60 -7.75 5.74 4.04
N HIS A 61 -7.03 5.38 5.11
CA HIS A 61 -6.76 6.27 6.24
C HIS A 61 -5.84 7.43 5.86
N SER A 62 -4.73 7.14 5.17
CA SER A 62 -3.72 8.13 4.81
C SER A 62 -4.10 9.00 3.60
N LEU A 63 -5.04 8.54 2.76
CA LEU A 63 -5.56 9.27 1.60
C LEU A 63 -7.10 9.25 1.62
N PRO A 64 -7.76 10.05 2.48
CA PRO A 64 -9.22 10.07 2.61
C PRO A 64 -9.95 10.37 1.29
N SER A 65 -9.31 11.03 0.33
CA SER A 65 -9.84 11.23 -1.02
C SER A 65 -10.20 9.91 -1.72
N LEU A 66 -9.47 8.81 -1.46
CA LEU A 66 -9.79 7.49 -1.98
C LEU A 66 -11.10 6.95 -1.42
N ALA A 67 -11.42 7.23 -0.15
CA ALA A 67 -12.67 6.79 0.48
C ALA A 67 -13.89 7.59 0.00
N LYS A 68 -13.69 8.79 -0.55
CA LYS A 68 -14.76 9.70 -1.00
C LYS A 68 -15.24 9.43 -2.43
N VAL A 69 -14.59 8.51 -3.16
CA VAL A 69 -14.97 8.17 -4.54
C VAL A 69 -16.27 7.34 -4.51
N SER A 70 -17.38 7.93 -4.98
CA SER A 70 -18.70 7.28 -4.92
C SER A 70 -18.85 6.08 -5.86
N ASP A 71 -18.05 6.00 -6.91
CA ASP A 71 -18.07 4.92 -7.89
C ASP A 71 -17.06 3.83 -7.49
N PRO A 72 -17.50 2.63 -7.08
CA PRO A 72 -16.62 1.56 -6.61
C PRO A 72 -15.58 1.12 -7.64
N ALA A 73 -15.93 1.14 -8.93
CA ALA A 73 -15.00 0.74 -9.99
C ALA A 73 -13.87 1.75 -10.14
N LYS A 74 -14.20 3.06 -10.07
CA LYS A 74 -13.18 4.13 -10.07
C LYS A 74 -12.35 4.12 -8.80
N GLN A 75 -12.97 3.86 -7.65
CA GLN A 75 -12.26 3.75 -6.38
C GLN A 75 -11.22 2.62 -6.44
N GLY A 76 -11.61 1.43 -6.90
CA GLY A 76 -10.71 0.30 -7.10
C GLY A 76 -9.56 0.66 -8.03
N ALA A 77 -9.85 1.25 -9.19
CA ALA A 77 -8.81 1.66 -10.15
C ALA A 77 -7.81 2.67 -9.56
N MET A 78 -8.28 3.63 -8.73
CA MET A 78 -7.39 4.59 -8.07
C MET A 78 -6.51 3.93 -7.00
N ILE A 79 -7.07 3.00 -6.22
CA ILE A 79 -6.30 2.22 -5.25
C ILE A 79 -5.23 1.39 -5.97
N ASP A 80 -5.59 0.73 -7.07
CA ASP A 80 -4.65 -0.05 -7.88
C ASP A 80 -3.52 0.80 -8.44
N GLN A 81 -3.80 2.04 -8.88
CA GLN A 81 -2.77 2.98 -9.31
C GLN A 81 -1.82 3.37 -8.17
N VAL A 82 -2.34 3.59 -6.96
CA VAL A 82 -1.51 3.89 -5.78
C VAL A 82 -0.65 2.69 -5.41
N LEU A 83 -1.20 1.47 -5.43
CA LEU A 83 -0.46 0.25 -5.15
C LEU A 83 0.63 0.00 -6.20
N ALA A 84 0.32 0.18 -7.48
CA ALA A 84 1.28 0.08 -8.58
C ALA A 84 2.40 1.12 -8.45
N TRP A 85 2.05 2.36 -8.07
CA TRP A 85 3.03 3.40 -7.79
C TRP A 85 3.95 3.01 -6.65
N LEU A 86 3.42 2.58 -5.51
CA LEU A 86 4.23 2.18 -4.36
C LEU A 86 5.13 0.97 -4.69
N GLY A 87 4.62 0.02 -5.49
CA GLY A 87 5.36 -1.17 -5.92
C GLY A 87 6.30 -0.98 -7.10
N ARG A 88 6.40 0.22 -7.70
CA ARG A 88 7.15 0.46 -8.95
C ARG A 88 8.63 0.08 -8.93
N ASN A 89 9.23 -0.02 -7.74
CA ASN A 89 10.64 -0.36 -7.55
C ASN A 89 10.86 -1.80 -7.07
N LEU A 90 9.79 -2.58 -6.91
CA LEU A 90 9.91 -3.99 -6.57
C LEU A 90 10.31 -4.77 -7.82
N PRO A 91 11.22 -5.75 -7.69
CA PRO A 91 11.43 -6.69 -8.78
C PRO A 91 10.08 -7.35 -9.11
N PHE A 92 9.77 -7.48 -10.40
CA PHE A 92 8.55 -8.14 -10.83
C PHE A 92 8.62 -9.61 -10.40
N SER A 93 7.93 -9.98 -9.33
CA SER A 93 7.79 -11.37 -8.87
C SER A 93 6.78 -12.16 -9.73
N GLY A 94 6.75 -11.88 -11.03
CA GLY A 94 6.14 -12.77 -12.01
C GLY A 94 7.07 -13.96 -12.18
N GLY A 95 6.60 -15.14 -11.77
CA GLY A 95 7.34 -16.39 -11.92
C GLY A 95 7.98 -16.46 -13.30
N SER A 96 9.29 -16.66 -13.33
CA SER A 96 10.05 -16.90 -14.55
C SER A 96 9.31 -17.97 -15.35
N LEU A 97 8.62 -17.56 -16.42
CA LEU A 97 8.15 -18.49 -17.45
C LEU A 97 9.42 -19.07 -18.05
N ARG A 98 9.83 -20.23 -17.56
CA ARG A 98 10.87 -21.02 -18.18
C ARG A 98 10.27 -21.61 -19.45
N ALA A 99 10.76 -21.17 -20.60
CA ALA A 99 10.59 -21.91 -21.84
C ALA A 99 11.22 -23.30 -21.62
N VAL A 100 10.38 -24.31 -21.53
CA VAL A 100 10.78 -25.71 -21.67
C VAL A 100 10.82 -26.00 -23.15
N GLY A 101 12.04 -26.08 -23.69
CA GLY A 101 12.32 -26.66 -24.99
C GLY A 101 12.50 -28.16 -24.87
#